data_AF-Q09CS2-F1
#
_entry.id   AF-Q09CS2-F1
#
_cell.length_a   1.000
_cell.length_b   1.000
_cell.length_c   1.000
_cell.angle_alpha   90.00
_cell.angle_beta   90.00
_cell.angle_gamma   90.00
#
_symmetry.space_group_name_H-M   'P 1'
#
loop_
_entity.id
_entity.type
_entity.pdbx_description
1 polymer ?
#
loop_
_entity_poly.entity_id
_entity_poly.type
_entity_poly.pdbx_seq_one_letter_code
_entity_poly.pdbx_strand_id
1 'polypeptide(L)'
;MDGTAGQFELFRQVSGLPYGVRSGDVAILSRFELKDFEAPDLPRKPSLTPIRQLLNRRDVYFCLAAFEHHGTRFHVSSHHWDNRQLVNRKTAAAATAARMSHVPASTVILCGGDFNTHQDTAELQRVMAEGLLNSGAPGDFIDFILYRGPGVQVLKQTLERFPGLTDHPMLLSEFILVGSRPAVA
;
A
#
# COMPACT_ATOMS: atom_id res chain seq x y z
N MET A 1 8.17 -10.12 13.28
CA MET A 1 9.57 -9.66 13.19
C MET A 1 9.53 -8.30 12.53
N ASP A 2 10.08 -7.27 13.15
CA ASP A 2 10.17 -5.95 12.53
C ASP A 2 11.05 -6.03 11.26
N GLY A 3 10.62 -5.38 10.19
CA GLY A 3 11.39 -5.31 8.95
C GLY A 3 12.65 -4.46 9.15
N THR A 4 13.83 -5.09 9.14
CA THR A 4 15.09 -4.34 9.30
C THR A 4 15.50 -3.66 7.99
N ALA A 5 16.24 -2.54 8.11
CA ALA A 5 16.86 -1.90 6.96
C ALA A 5 17.73 -2.88 6.15
N GLY A 6 18.46 -3.75 6.85
CA GLY A 6 19.32 -4.76 6.23
C GLY A 6 18.53 -5.81 5.43
N GLN A 7 17.37 -6.26 5.92
CA GLN A 7 16.49 -7.17 5.18
C GLN A 7 15.94 -6.52 3.91
N PHE A 8 15.51 -5.26 3.99
CA PHE A 8 15.07 -4.52 2.81
C PHE A 8 16.19 -4.40 1.77
N GLU A 9 17.40 -4.03 2.18
CA GLU A 9 18.54 -3.89 1.26
C GLU A 9 18.93 -5.23 0.63
N LEU A 10 18.97 -6.31 1.43
CA LEU A 10 19.22 -7.65 0.91
C LEU A 10 18.15 -8.07 -0.11
N PHE A 11 16.87 -7.84 0.21
CA PHE A 11 15.77 -8.18 -0.69
C PHE A 11 15.82 -7.37 -1.99
N ARG A 12 16.17 -6.08 -1.90
CA ARG A 12 16.38 -5.24 -3.09
C ARG A 12 17.51 -5.77 -3.96
N GLN A 13 18.66 -6.12 -3.38
CA GLN A 13 19.79 -6.70 -4.12
C GLN A 13 19.42 -8.01 -4.81
N VAL A 14 18.72 -8.92 -4.11
CA VAL A 14 18.35 -10.24 -4.67
C VAL A 14 17.23 -10.14 -5.71
N SER A 15 16.28 -9.22 -5.54
CA SER A 15 15.18 -9.03 -6.51
C SER A 15 15.62 -8.43 -7.86
N GLY A 16 16.79 -7.79 -7.90
CA GLY A 16 17.27 -7.07 -9.09
C GLY A 16 16.47 -5.81 -9.43
N LEU A 17 15.57 -5.37 -8.54
CA LEU A 17 14.76 -4.17 -8.75
C LEU A 17 15.56 -2.90 -8.38
N PRO A 18 15.79 -1.98 -9.34
CA PRO A 18 16.70 -0.85 -9.16
C PRO A 18 16.18 0.22 -8.19
N TYR A 19 14.86 0.32 -8.01
CA TYR A 19 14.25 1.35 -7.17
C TYR A 19 13.50 0.72 -6.00
N GLY A 20 13.61 1.34 -4.83
CA GLY A 20 12.86 0.91 -3.68
C GLY A 20 12.88 1.91 -2.55
N VAL A 21 11.81 1.89 -1.76
CA VAL A 21 11.63 2.74 -0.58
C VAL A 21 11.08 1.90 0.57
N ARG A 22 11.34 2.32 1.80
CA ARG A 22 10.83 1.67 3.01
C ARG A 22 10.38 2.69 4.04
N SER A 23 9.36 2.32 4.82
CA SER A 23 8.86 3.09 5.95
C SER A 23 8.38 2.13 7.03
N GLY A 24 9.13 2.04 8.13
CA GLY A 24 8.85 1.03 9.17
C GLY A 24 8.82 -0.39 8.59
N ASP A 25 7.68 -1.06 8.71
CA ASP A 25 7.49 -2.45 8.25
C ASP A 25 6.92 -2.59 6.84
N VAL A 26 6.71 -1.47 6.11
CA VAL A 26 6.30 -1.51 4.70
C VAL A 26 7.42 -1.10 3.76
N ALA A 27 7.40 -1.68 2.57
CA ALA A 27 8.34 -1.36 1.50
C ALA A 27 7.65 -1.40 0.14
N ILE A 28 8.17 -0.61 -0.79
CA ILE A 28 7.79 -0.64 -2.21
C ILE A 28 9.07 -0.87 -3.00
N LEU A 29 9.05 -1.84 -3.90
CA LEU A 29 10.12 -2.11 -4.86
C LEU A 29 9.56 -1.94 -6.27
N SER A 30 10.37 -1.39 -7.16
CA SER A 30 9.92 -1.04 -8.50
C SER A 30 11.05 -1.15 -9.53
N ARG A 31 10.67 -1.55 -10.75
CA ARG A 31 11.50 -1.43 -11.95
C ARG A 31 11.48 -0.03 -12.56
N PHE A 32 10.52 0.79 -12.16
CA PHE A 32 10.29 2.12 -12.71
C PHE A 32 10.97 3.18 -11.85
N GLU A 33 11.40 4.26 -12.51
CA GLU A 33 12.15 5.32 -11.86
C GLU A 33 11.34 5.98 -10.75
N LEU A 34 11.92 6.04 -9.55
CA LEU A 34 11.34 6.73 -8.40
C LEU A 34 11.49 8.24 -8.58
N LYS A 35 10.36 8.96 -8.60
CA LYS A 35 10.33 10.42 -8.72
C LYS A 35 10.10 11.11 -7.39
N ASP A 36 9.36 10.47 -6.50
CA ASP A 36 8.97 11.06 -5.23
C ASP A 36 8.69 9.97 -4.20
N PHE A 37 8.91 10.28 -2.93
CA PHE A 37 8.66 9.37 -1.81
C PHE A 37 8.23 10.16 -0.59
N GLU A 38 7.14 9.73 0.01
CA GLU A 38 6.70 10.24 1.28
C GLU A 38 6.35 9.10 2.24
N ALA A 39 6.95 9.17 3.41
CA ALA A 39 6.64 8.36 4.57
C ALA A 39 6.25 9.32 5.70
N PRO A 40 4.99 9.33 6.15
CA PRO A 40 4.60 10.19 7.24
C PRO A 40 5.28 9.74 8.52
N ASP A 41 5.80 10.72 9.26
CA ASP A 41 6.05 10.55 10.68
C ASP A 41 4.68 10.41 11.37
N LEU A 42 4.26 9.17 11.59
CA LEU A 42 3.05 8.96 12.38
C LEU A 42 3.27 9.56 13.77
N PRO A 43 2.31 10.35 14.29
CA PRO A 43 2.49 11.03 15.56
C PRO A 43 2.82 10.01 16.64
N ARG A 44 4.02 10.12 17.20
CA ARG A 44 4.43 9.36 18.39
C ARG A 44 3.42 9.70 19.49
N LYS A 45 2.59 8.74 19.90
CA LYS A 45 1.71 8.92 21.08
C LYS A 45 2.59 9.39 22.26
N PRO A 46 2.26 10.51 22.93
CA PRO A 46 2.94 10.89 24.16
C PRO A 46 2.77 9.78 25.19
N SER A 47 3.88 9.31 25.76
CA SER A 47 3.89 8.15 26.64
C SER A 47 3.32 8.48 28.00
N LEU A 48 2.20 7.88 28.36
CA LEU A 48 1.67 7.94 29.73
C LEU A 48 1.38 6.55 30.34
N THR A 49 1.87 5.44 29.75
CA THR A 49 1.59 4.08 30.28
C THR A 49 2.74 3.07 30.16
N PRO A 50 2.75 2.00 31.01
CA PRO A 50 3.92 1.16 31.32
C PRO A 50 4.50 0.38 30.14
N ILE A 51 5.78 -0.03 30.31
CA ILE A 51 6.72 -0.62 29.34
C ILE A 51 6.14 -1.69 28.39
N ARG A 52 5.13 -2.48 28.78
CA ARG A 52 4.51 -3.47 27.90
C ARG A 52 3.66 -2.87 26.77
N GLN A 53 3.18 -1.64 26.91
CA GLN A 53 2.52 -0.90 25.83
C GLN A 53 3.51 -0.11 24.96
N LEU A 54 4.76 0.05 25.39
CA LEU A 54 5.80 0.75 24.60
C LEU A 54 6.29 -0.07 23.40
N LEU A 55 6.10 -1.39 23.42
CA LEU A 55 6.32 -2.27 22.26
C LEU A 55 5.21 -2.14 21.19
N ASN A 56 4.12 -1.42 21.49
CA ASN A 56 2.94 -1.21 20.63
C ASN A 56 2.88 0.24 20.09
N ARG A 57 3.99 0.76 19.56
CA ARG A 57 4.14 2.21 19.27
C ARG A 57 3.99 2.60 17.79
N ARG A 58 3.74 1.65 16.89
CA ARG A 58 3.81 1.87 15.44
C ARG A 58 2.58 1.25 14.78
N ASP A 59 1.44 1.90 15.00
CA ASP A 59 0.09 1.32 14.82
C ASP A 59 -0.41 1.34 13.35
N VAL A 60 0.35 1.93 12.44
CA VAL A 60 0.10 1.91 10.99
C VAL A 60 1.47 2.00 10.32
N TYR A 61 1.71 1.23 9.27
CA TYR A 61 2.86 1.46 8.41
C TYR A 61 2.38 1.85 7.03
N PHE A 62 2.87 2.99 6.58
CA PHE A 62 2.46 3.58 5.32
C PHE A 62 3.64 4.23 4.62
N CYS A 63 3.68 4.06 3.31
CA CYS A 63 4.46 4.92 2.43
C CYS A 63 3.74 5.13 1.10
N LEU A 64 4.02 6.27 0.48
CA LEU A 64 3.58 6.62 -0.86
C LEU A 64 4.81 6.91 -1.70
N ALA A 65 4.91 6.28 -2.86
CA ALA A 65 5.94 6.55 -3.85
C ALA A 65 5.29 6.96 -5.16
N ALA A 66 5.91 7.90 -5.87
CA ALA A 66 5.56 8.22 -7.24
C ALA A 66 6.64 7.67 -8.17
N PHE A 67 6.19 7.03 -9.24
CA PHE A 67 7.05 6.46 -10.26
C PHE A 67 6.68 7.02 -11.63
N GLU A 68 7.60 6.90 -12.58
CA GLU A 68 7.36 7.28 -13.97
C GLU A 68 7.68 6.13 -14.92
N HIS A 69 6.83 5.95 -15.93
CA HIS A 69 7.07 5.03 -17.03
C HIS A 69 6.56 5.64 -18.33
N HIS A 70 7.43 5.75 -19.34
CA HIS A 70 7.12 6.38 -20.64
C HIS A 70 6.41 7.74 -20.51
N GLY A 71 6.90 8.62 -19.63
CA GLY A 71 6.34 9.94 -19.39
C GLY A 71 5.01 9.95 -18.62
N THR A 72 4.51 8.78 -18.19
CA THR A 72 3.30 8.67 -17.37
C THR A 72 3.70 8.50 -15.91
N ARG A 73 3.30 9.46 -15.07
CA ARG A 73 3.48 9.39 -13.61
C ARG A 73 2.33 8.63 -12.97
N PHE A 74 2.66 7.71 -12.07
CA PHE A 74 1.70 6.97 -11.26
C PHE A 74 2.18 6.83 -9.83
N HIS A 75 1.26 6.56 -8.92
CA HIS A 75 1.50 6.46 -7.49
C HIS A 75 1.29 5.04 -7.01
N VAL A 76 2.12 4.60 -6.07
CA VAL A 76 1.95 3.34 -5.34
C VAL A 76 2.05 3.65 -3.85
N SER A 77 1.09 3.17 -3.06
CA SER A 77 1.22 3.16 -1.61
C SER A 77 1.21 1.76 -1.05
N SER A 78 2.01 1.52 -0.01
CA SER A 78 2.06 0.27 0.74
C SER A 78 1.54 0.50 2.16
N HIS A 79 0.69 -0.41 2.63
CA HIS A 79 -0.01 -0.34 3.92
C HIS A 79 0.18 -1.62 4.76
N HIS A 80 0.29 -1.44 6.07
CA HIS A 80 0.12 -2.52 7.05
C HIS A 80 -0.57 -1.92 8.29
N TRP A 81 -1.85 -2.25 8.47
CA TRP A 81 -2.70 -1.70 9.55
C TRP A 81 -2.68 -2.62 10.79
N ASP A 82 -3.01 -2.08 11.96
CA ASP A 82 -3.05 -2.83 13.21
C ASP A 82 -4.18 -3.89 13.27
N ASN A 83 -3.83 -5.14 13.61
CA ASN A 83 -4.78 -6.25 13.72
C ASN A 83 -5.51 -6.37 15.07
N ARG A 84 -5.00 -5.75 16.15
CA ARG A 84 -5.46 -5.93 17.53
C ARG A 84 -6.49 -4.90 17.98
N GLN A 85 -6.38 -3.65 17.52
CA GLN A 85 -7.19 -2.54 18.04
C GLN A 85 -8.02 -1.83 16.96
N LEU A 86 -9.35 -1.91 17.09
CA LEU A 86 -10.28 -1.22 16.19
C LEU A 86 -10.05 0.30 16.14
N VAL A 87 -9.75 0.93 17.28
CA VAL A 87 -9.46 2.38 17.35
C VAL A 87 -8.26 2.73 16.46
N ASN A 88 -7.21 1.91 16.48
CA ASN A 88 -6.03 2.10 15.65
C ASN A 88 -6.37 1.97 14.16
N ARG A 89 -7.21 1.01 13.76
CA ARG A 89 -7.67 0.88 12.37
C ARG A 89 -8.50 2.07 11.90
N LYS A 90 -9.34 2.66 12.74
CA LYS A 90 -10.08 3.88 12.38
C LYS A 90 -9.15 5.07 12.15
N THR A 91 -8.11 5.21 12.96
CA THR A 91 -7.06 6.22 12.76
C THR A 91 -6.27 5.94 11.49
N ALA A 92 -5.93 4.67 11.21
CA ALA A 92 -5.27 4.25 9.97
C ALA A 92 -6.10 4.61 8.74
N ALA A 93 -7.37 4.21 8.73
CA ALA A 93 -8.31 4.52 7.65
C ALA A 93 -8.45 6.03 7.43
N ALA A 94 -8.55 6.82 8.50
CA ALA A 94 -8.63 8.28 8.40
C ALA A 94 -7.34 8.89 7.81
N ALA A 95 -6.17 8.43 8.26
CA ALA A 95 -4.88 8.90 7.76
C ALA A 95 -4.67 8.51 6.30
N THR A 96 -4.99 7.26 5.94
CA THR A 96 -4.94 6.78 4.55
C THR A 96 -5.89 7.58 3.67
N ALA A 97 -7.16 7.75 4.05
CA ALA A 97 -8.13 8.52 3.26
C ALA A 97 -7.68 9.98 3.05
N ALA A 98 -7.27 10.66 4.12
CA ALA A 98 -6.73 12.03 4.03
C ALA A 98 -5.53 12.12 3.08
N ARG A 99 -4.73 11.06 2.98
CA ARG A 99 -3.59 11.02 2.08
C ARG A 99 -3.98 10.77 0.62
N MET A 100 -4.90 9.85 0.40
CA MET A 100 -5.40 9.52 -0.93
C MET A 100 -6.17 10.69 -1.56
N SER A 101 -6.75 11.58 -0.74
CA SER A 101 -7.41 12.81 -1.20
C SER A 101 -6.43 13.86 -1.73
N HIS A 102 -5.17 13.86 -1.27
CA HIS A 102 -4.12 14.75 -1.77
C HIS A 102 -3.50 14.29 -3.10
N VAL A 103 -3.65 13.03 -3.46
CA VAL A 103 -3.22 12.52 -4.76
C VAL A 103 -4.24 12.98 -5.80
N PRO A 104 -3.83 13.66 -6.90
CA PRO A 104 -4.78 14.16 -7.90
C PRO A 104 -5.62 13.02 -8.50
N ALA A 105 -6.93 13.23 -8.61
CA ALA A 105 -7.85 12.23 -9.18
C ALA A 105 -7.53 11.88 -10.65
N SER A 106 -6.82 12.77 -11.36
CA SER A 106 -6.33 12.57 -12.73
C SER A 106 -5.10 11.67 -12.82
N THR A 107 -4.52 11.22 -11.70
CA THR A 107 -3.35 10.34 -11.68
C THR A 107 -3.74 8.91 -11.33
N VAL A 108 -2.97 7.96 -11.86
CA VAL A 108 -3.09 6.55 -11.49
C VAL A 108 -2.50 6.36 -10.10
N ILE A 109 -3.25 5.71 -9.21
CA ILE A 109 -2.78 5.26 -7.91
C ILE A 109 -3.15 3.81 -7.66
N LEU A 110 -2.19 3.06 -7.14
CA LEU A 110 -2.33 1.70 -6.64
C LEU A 110 -2.05 1.71 -5.13
N CYS A 111 -2.98 1.25 -4.33
CA CYS A 111 -2.96 1.31 -2.88
C CYS A 111 -3.04 -0.12 -2.33
N GLY A 112 -1.86 -0.69 -2.07
CA GLY A 112 -1.68 -2.10 -1.75
C GLY A 112 -1.27 -2.36 -0.31
N GLY A 113 -1.63 -3.52 0.25
CA GLY A 113 -1.07 -3.98 1.53
C GLY A 113 -2.06 -4.75 2.39
N ASP A 114 -1.65 -5.02 3.63
CA ASP A 114 -2.48 -5.65 4.66
C ASP A 114 -3.25 -4.57 5.43
N PHE A 115 -4.56 -4.50 5.19
CA PHE A 115 -5.43 -3.54 5.86
C PHE A 115 -6.02 -4.08 7.17
N ASN A 116 -5.76 -5.36 7.52
CA ASN A 116 -6.24 -6.01 8.73
C ASN A 116 -7.75 -5.80 9.01
N THR A 117 -8.53 -5.71 7.94
CA THR A 117 -9.96 -5.44 7.98
C THR A 117 -10.63 -6.01 6.73
N HIS A 118 -11.90 -6.37 6.81
CA HIS A 118 -12.65 -6.89 5.65
C HIS A 118 -13.20 -5.76 4.77
N GLN A 119 -13.55 -6.09 3.53
CA GLN A 119 -14.00 -5.10 2.55
C GLN A 119 -15.24 -4.33 2.99
N ASP A 120 -16.16 -4.98 3.68
CA ASP A 120 -17.44 -4.45 4.13
C ASP A 120 -17.34 -3.60 5.41
N THR A 121 -16.16 -3.52 6.03
CA THR A 121 -15.94 -2.72 7.24
C THR A 121 -15.96 -1.22 6.96
N ALA A 122 -16.44 -0.44 7.94
CA ALA A 122 -16.50 1.02 7.84
C ALA A 122 -15.11 1.65 7.62
N GLU A 123 -14.05 1.01 8.14
CA GLU A 123 -12.66 1.40 7.97
C GLU A 123 -12.23 1.35 6.50
N LEU A 124 -12.46 0.24 5.79
CA LEU A 124 -12.08 0.15 4.38
C LEU A 124 -13.01 1.00 3.50
N GLN A 125 -14.31 1.00 3.78
CA GLN A 125 -15.28 1.83 3.05
C GLN A 125 -14.92 3.33 3.11
N ARG A 126 -14.35 3.80 4.23
CA ARG A 126 -13.84 5.17 4.36
C ARG A 126 -12.69 5.46 3.39
N VAL A 127 -11.78 4.51 3.16
CA VAL A 127 -10.69 4.68 2.20
C VAL A 127 -11.20 4.60 0.77
N MET A 128 -12.10 3.66 0.50
CA MET A 128 -12.75 3.52 -0.82
C MET A 128 -13.57 4.75 -1.22
N ALA A 129 -14.12 5.48 -0.25
CA ALA A 129 -14.83 6.74 -0.46
C ALA A 129 -13.97 7.84 -1.12
N GLU A 130 -12.64 7.72 -1.13
CA GLU A 130 -11.72 8.61 -1.87
C GLU A 130 -11.65 8.28 -3.39
N GLY A 131 -12.64 7.55 -3.89
CA GLY A 131 -12.75 7.11 -5.28
C GLY A 131 -11.88 5.90 -5.62
N LEU A 132 -11.45 5.14 -4.62
CA LEU A 132 -10.66 3.92 -4.78
C LEU A 132 -11.58 2.71 -4.97
N LEU A 133 -11.31 1.92 -6.01
CA LEU A 133 -11.98 0.67 -6.33
C LEU A 133 -11.15 -0.50 -5.79
N ASN A 134 -11.80 -1.59 -5.34
CA ASN A 134 -11.08 -2.82 -4.97
C ASN A 134 -10.74 -3.62 -6.23
N SER A 135 -9.49 -4.08 -6.39
CA SER A 135 -9.07 -4.92 -7.53
C SER A 135 -9.80 -6.25 -7.63
N GLY A 136 -10.44 -6.70 -6.55
CA GLY A 136 -11.45 -7.77 -6.61
C GLY A 136 -11.08 -9.06 -5.88
N ALA A 137 -10.59 -8.99 -4.64
CA ALA A 137 -10.55 -10.17 -3.78
C ALA A 137 -11.86 -10.30 -2.97
N PRO A 138 -12.85 -11.12 -3.39
CA PRO A 138 -14.01 -11.45 -2.57
C PRO A 138 -13.64 -12.44 -1.45
N GLY A 139 -14.22 -12.26 -0.26
CA GLY A 139 -14.13 -13.20 0.87
C GLY A 139 -13.49 -12.63 2.13
N ASP A 140 -13.09 -13.51 3.05
CA ASP A 140 -12.38 -13.18 4.31
C ASP A 140 -10.90 -12.80 4.06
N PHE A 141 -10.66 -11.94 3.08
CA PHE A 141 -9.34 -11.45 2.72
C PHE A 141 -9.14 -10.04 3.27
N ILE A 142 -7.97 -9.79 3.84
CA ILE A 142 -7.62 -8.53 4.52
C ILE A 142 -6.52 -7.75 3.80
N ASP A 143 -5.87 -8.37 2.83
CA ASP A 143 -4.94 -7.74 1.93
C ASP A 143 -5.67 -7.21 0.69
N PHE A 144 -5.40 -5.99 0.25
CA PHE A 144 -6.07 -5.42 -0.92
C PHE A 144 -5.09 -4.71 -1.82
N ILE A 145 -5.45 -4.61 -3.10
CA ILE A 145 -4.94 -3.58 -4.00
C ILE A 145 -6.13 -2.71 -4.40
N LEU A 146 -6.26 -1.57 -3.75
CA LEU A 146 -7.23 -0.55 -4.14
C LEU A 146 -6.63 0.30 -5.26
N TYR A 147 -7.44 0.79 -6.20
CA TYR A 147 -6.93 1.54 -7.34
C TYR A 147 -7.87 2.68 -7.77
N ARG A 148 -7.29 3.72 -8.36
CA ARG A 148 -8.00 4.84 -8.98
C ARG A 148 -7.16 5.40 -10.10
N GLY A 149 -7.80 5.97 -11.12
CA GLY A 149 -7.12 6.74 -12.16
C GLY A 149 -7.83 6.64 -13.51
N PRO A 150 -7.50 7.54 -14.46
CA PRO A 150 -8.10 7.55 -15.78
C PRO A 150 -7.72 6.29 -16.56
N GLY A 151 -8.72 5.60 -17.10
CA GLY A 151 -8.52 4.43 -17.96
C GLY A 151 -7.96 3.19 -17.25
N VAL A 152 -7.76 3.20 -15.92
CA VAL A 152 -7.24 2.04 -15.20
C VAL A 152 -8.29 0.93 -15.16
N GLN A 153 -7.94 -0.24 -15.65
CA GLN A 153 -8.76 -1.44 -15.56
C GLN A 153 -7.95 -2.62 -15.04
N VAL A 154 -8.60 -3.48 -14.25
CA VAL A 154 -8.02 -4.76 -13.81
C VAL A 154 -8.22 -5.77 -14.94
N LEU A 155 -7.12 -6.28 -15.48
CA LEU A 155 -7.14 -7.30 -16.53
C LEU A 155 -7.26 -8.70 -15.92
N LYS A 156 -6.47 -8.94 -14.87
CA LYS A 156 -6.37 -10.24 -14.22
C LYS A 156 -6.05 -10.07 -12.75
N GLN A 157 -6.59 -10.97 -11.95
CA GLN A 157 -6.23 -11.14 -10.55
C GLN A 157 -5.90 -12.60 -10.27
N THR A 158 -4.89 -12.84 -9.43
CA THR A 158 -4.53 -14.17 -8.97
C THR A 158 -4.14 -14.10 -7.49
N LEU A 159 -4.59 -15.09 -6.72
CA LEU A 159 -4.15 -15.31 -5.35
C LEU A 159 -3.18 -16.50 -5.36
N GLU A 160 -1.93 -16.24 -4.99
CA GLU A 160 -0.89 -17.27 -4.95
C GLU A 160 -0.47 -17.55 -3.50
N ARG A 161 -0.39 -18.83 -3.13
CA ARG A 161 0.10 -19.24 -1.82
C ARG A 161 1.54 -19.70 -1.94
N PHE A 162 2.40 -19.14 -1.11
CA PHE A 162 3.80 -19.52 -1.00
C PHE A 162 4.11 -20.04 0.41
N PRO A 163 3.79 -21.32 0.70
CA PRO A 163 4.05 -21.91 2.01
C PRO A 163 5.52 -21.74 2.42
N GLY A 164 5.75 -21.25 3.64
CA GLY A 164 7.09 -21.02 4.18
C GLY A 164 7.70 -19.64 3.87
N LEU A 165 7.08 -18.84 2.99
CA LEU A 165 7.48 -17.45 2.75
C LEU A 165 6.61 -16.47 3.55
N THR A 166 5.29 -16.70 3.55
CA THR A 166 4.30 -15.88 4.27
C THR A 166 3.11 -16.76 4.67
N ASP A 167 2.42 -16.36 5.72
CA ASP A 167 1.16 -16.91 6.19
C ASP A 167 -0.06 -16.38 5.40
N HIS A 168 0.08 -15.27 4.68
CA HIS A 168 -0.95 -14.68 3.83
C HIS A 168 -0.78 -15.12 2.37
N PRO A 169 -1.87 -15.35 1.61
CA PRO A 169 -1.76 -15.48 0.16
C PRO A 169 -1.35 -14.14 -0.46
N MET A 170 -0.47 -14.19 -1.47
CA MET A 170 -0.07 -13.01 -2.23
C MET A 170 -1.14 -12.66 -3.26
N LEU A 171 -1.57 -11.39 -3.24
CA LEU A 171 -2.46 -10.82 -4.25
C LEU A 171 -1.64 -10.26 -5.41
N LEU A 172 -1.83 -10.85 -6.59
CA LEU A 172 -1.21 -10.44 -7.84
C LEU A 172 -2.29 -9.86 -8.75
N SER A 173 -2.10 -8.63 -9.20
CA SER A 173 -3.05 -7.92 -10.07
C SER A 173 -2.34 -7.34 -11.27
N GLU A 174 -2.90 -7.60 -12.45
CA GLU A 174 -2.49 -7.01 -13.72
C GLU A 174 -3.43 -5.85 -14.06
N PHE A 175 -2.87 -4.66 -14.25
CA PHE A 175 -3.60 -3.46 -14.62
C PHE A 175 -3.25 -3.02 -16.03
N ILE A 176 -4.23 -2.50 -16.75
CA ILE A 176 -4.05 -1.84 -18.03
C ILE A 176 -4.55 -0.40 -17.96
N LEU A 177 -3.97 0.47 -18.78
CA LEU A 177 -4.45 1.83 -18.99
C LEU A 177 -5.15 1.89 -20.37
N VAL A 178 -6.48 1.83 -20.35
CA VAL A 178 -7.33 1.89 -21.55
C VAL A 178 -7.41 3.32 -22.06
N GLY A 179 -7.16 3.51 -23.35
CA GLY A 179 -7.18 4.82 -24.01
C GLY A 179 -5.82 5.52 -24.09
N SER A 180 -4.80 5.05 -23.37
CA SER A 180 -3.41 5.50 -23.51
C SER A 180 -2.65 4.63 -24.51
N ARG A 181 -2.98 4.76 -25.80
CA ARG A 181 -1.96 4.47 -26.81
C ARG A 181 -0.93 5.59 -26.71
N PRO A 182 0.37 5.32 -26.55
CA PRO A 182 1.37 6.33 -26.80
C PRO A 182 1.10 6.88 -28.19
N ALA A 183 1.01 8.21 -28.33
CA ALA A 183 1.21 8.81 -29.64
C ALA A 183 2.59 8.30 -30.09
N VAL A 184 2.61 7.44 -31.09
CA VAL A 184 3.85 6.93 -31.69
C VAL A 184 4.61 8.18 -32.14
N ALA A 185 5.79 8.40 -31.56
CA ALA A 185 6.72 9.42 -32.04
C ALA A 185 7.36 8.96 -33.36
#